data_AF-A0A386WPA0-F1
#
_entry.id   AF-A0A386WPA0-F1
#
_cell.length_a   1.000
_cell.length_b   1.000
_cell.length_c   1.000
_cell.angle_alpha   90.00
_cell.angle_beta   90.00
_cell.angle_gamma   90.00
#
_symmetry.space_group_name_H-M   'P 1'
#
loop_
_entity.id
_entity.type
_entity.pdbx_description
1 polymer ?
#
loop_
_entity_poly.entity_id
_entity_poly.type
_entity_poly.pdbx_seq_one_letter_code
_entity_poly.pdbx_strand_id
1 'polypeptide(L)'
;MFEILLVIRGTARRPPRDRPCVVDATSDLAVAACHSVGVARWERVLAELLGCFAGRFRRVEPCRAVGEFVTGLLSDLEVKTQLALAEQAGHARPDAMQRLSYRAVWDADAVRDDLRQLIADRFGVPDAVLAVDETGDLKKGV
;
A
#
# COMPACT_ATOMS: atom_id res chain seq x y z
N MET A 1 -8.48 0.51 -6.94
CA MET A 1 -8.53 0.63 -5.46
C MET A 1 -7.71 -0.54 -4.93
N PHE A 2 -6.58 -0.30 -4.25
CA PHE A 2 -5.73 -1.38 -3.74
C PHE A 2 -6.33 -1.92 -2.44
N GLU A 3 -6.96 -3.09 -2.48
CA GLU A 3 -7.35 -3.79 -1.26
C GLU A 3 -6.22 -4.73 -0.85
N ILE A 4 -5.60 -4.45 0.29
CA ILE A 4 -4.70 -5.40 0.97
C ILE A 4 -5.61 -6.28 1.82
N LEU A 5 -5.97 -7.47 1.34
CA LEU A 5 -6.71 -8.45 2.12
C LEU A 5 -5.74 -9.20 3.06
N LEU A 6 -5.60 -8.71 4.29
CA LEU A 6 -4.92 -9.43 5.36
C LEU A 6 -5.86 -10.52 5.90
N VAL A 7 -5.59 -11.79 5.56
CA VAL A 7 -6.36 -12.92 6.10
C VAL A 7 -5.91 -13.20 7.54
N ILE A 8 -6.73 -12.80 8.52
CA ILE A 8 -6.50 -13.09 9.95
C ILE A 8 -7.40 -14.26 10.38
N ARG A 9 -6.75 -15.42 10.59
CA ARG A 9 -7.22 -16.73 11.14
C ARG A 9 -8.32 -17.50 10.40
N GLY A 10 -8.04 -18.80 10.24
CA GLY A 10 -9.05 -19.85 10.10
C GLY A 10 -8.51 -21.16 10.66
N THR A 11 -8.94 -21.54 11.87
CA THR A 11 -8.76 -22.92 12.34
C THR A 11 -9.70 -23.85 11.59
N ALA A 12 -9.14 -24.96 11.12
CA ALA A 12 -9.78 -26.19 10.63
C ALA A 12 -10.18 -26.28 9.13
N ARG A 13 -9.39 -27.14 8.45
CA ARG A 13 -9.60 -27.87 7.18
C ARG A 13 -9.75 -27.08 5.86
N ARG A 14 -8.95 -27.52 4.89
CA ARG A 14 -8.85 -27.09 3.49
C ARG A 14 -10.22 -27.19 2.76
N PRO A 15 -10.75 -26.11 2.16
CA PRO A 15 -11.96 -26.19 1.34
C PRO A 15 -11.65 -26.75 -0.07
N PRO A 16 -12.62 -27.44 -0.71
CA PRO A 16 -12.49 -27.91 -2.09
C PRO A 16 -12.30 -26.74 -3.06
N ARG A 17 -11.53 -26.97 -4.13
CA ARG A 17 -11.39 -26.04 -5.24
C ARG A 17 -12.77 -25.82 -5.85
N ASP A 18 -13.26 -24.57 -5.78
CA ASP A 18 -14.08 -23.82 -6.76
C ASP A 18 -14.56 -22.52 -6.07
N ARG A 19 -14.11 -21.35 -6.53
CA ARG A 19 -14.19 -20.03 -5.84
C ARG A 19 -15.50 -19.26 -6.14
N PRO A 20 -15.91 -18.24 -5.33
CA PRO A 20 -15.10 -17.45 -4.39
C PRO A 20 -15.54 -17.47 -2.92
N CYS A 21 -14.55 -17.09 -2.11
CA CYS A 21 -14.39 -17.26 -0.68
C CYS A 21 -15.27 -16.33 0.17
N VAL A 22 -15.98 -16.93 1.13
CA VAL A 22 -16.54 -16.25 2.30
C VAL A 22 -15.51 -16.30 3.41
N VAL A 23 -15.25 -15.18 4.08
CA VAL A 23 -14.55 -15.15 5.37
C VAL A 23 -15.51 -14.58 6.40
N ASP A 24 -15.85 -15.40 7.40
CA ASP A 24 -16.65 -15.04 8.56
C ASP A 24 -15.76 -14.29 9.57
N ALA A 25 -16.07 -13.01 9.76
CA ALA A 25 -15.31 -12.08 10.59
C ALA A 25 -15.82 -12.12 12.03
N THR A 26 -15.52 -13.16 12.79
CA THR A 26 -15.76 -13.14 14.25
C THR A 26 -14.55 -12.60 14.99
N SER A 27 -14.27 -11.31 14.81
CA SER A 27 -13.51 -10.47 15.75
C SER A 27 -13.68 -9.00 15.36
N ASP A 28 -14.70 -8.37 15.94
CA ASP A 28 -15.10 -6.96 15.83
C ASP A 28 -14.03 -5.91 16.22
N LEU A 29 -12.74 -6.28 16.25
CA LEU A 29 -11.64 -5.38 16.62
C LEU A 29 -10.83 -4.86 15.43
N ALA A 30 -11.01 -5.40 14.21
CA ALA A 30 -10.31 -4.93 13.01
C ALA A 30 -11.22 -4.24 11.97
N VAL A 31 -12.54 -4.44 12.04
CA VAL A 31 -13.51 -3.86 11.08
C VAL A 31 -14.02 -2.48 11.53
N ALA A 32 -13.73 -2.05 12.75
CA ALA A 32 -13.98 -0.68 13.24
C ALA A 32 -12.76 0.25 13.04
N ALA A 33 -12.17 0.27 11.84
CA ALA A 33 -11.09 1.21 11.47
C ALA A 33 -11.60 2.62 11.10
N CYS A 34 -12.91 2.86 11.17
CA CYS A 34 -13.47 4.20 11.20
C CYS A 34 -13.33 4.63 12.67
N HIS A 35 -12.67 5.72 13.08
CA HIS A 35 -12.96 7.11 12.74
C HIS A 35 -11.65 7.92 12.85
N SER A 36 -11.25 8.62 11.78
CA SER A 36 -10.12 9.57 11.67
C SER A 36 -8.82 9.24 12.44
N VAL A 37 -7.78 8.79 11.74
CA VAL A 37 -6.41 8.85 12.28
C VAL A 37 -5.99 10.31 12.35
N GLY A 38 -5.61 10.82 13.53
CA GLY A 38 -5.12 12.19 13.66
C GLY A 38 -3.90 12.43 12.76
N VAL A 39 -3.82 13.60 12.13
CA VAL A 39 -2.81 13.94 11.10
C VAL A 39 -1.38 13.62 11.55
N ALA A 40 -0.99 14.03 12.75
CA ALA A 40 0.36 13.75 13.28
C ALA A 40 0.66 12.26 13.47
N ARG A 41 -0.37 11.44 13.78
CA ARG A 41 -0.22 9.98 13.87
C ARG A 41 -0.07 9.38 12.48
N TRP A 42 -0.84 9.87 11.52
CA TRP A 42 -0.73 9.46 10.12
C TRP A 42 0.64 9.77 9.53
N GLU A 43 1.13 11.01 9.67
CA GLU A 43 2.45 11.42 9.20
C GLU A 43 3.57 10.57 9.78
N ARG A 44 3.48 10.21 11.07
CA ARG A 44 4.47 9.33 11.71
C ARG A 44 4.45 7.93 11.11
N VAL A 45 3.28 7.33 10.93
CA VAL A 45 3.16 5.99 10.33
C VAL A 45 3.69 5.99 8.91
N LEU A 46 3.36 7.01 8.12
CA LEU A 46 3.87 7.16 6.77
C LEU A 46 5.40 7.34 6.76
N ALA A 47 5.95 8.15 7.68
CA ALA A 47 7.39 8.34 7.80
C ALA A 47 8.13 7.06 8.22
N GLU A 48 7.58 6.27 9.16
CA GLU A 48 8.12 4.97 9.55
C GLU A 48 8.12 3.98 8.37
N LEU A 49 7.02 3.96 7.61
CA LEU A 49 6.89 3.12 6.42
C LEU A 49 7.89 3.52 5.33
N LEU A 50 7.99 4.81 5.00
CA LEU A 50 9.00 5.28 4.03
C LEU A 50 10.43 5.01 4.54
N GLY A 51 10.65 5.15 5.84
CA GLY A 51 11.93 4.90 6.48
C GLY A 51 12.43 3.46 6.34
N CYS A 52 11.53 2.47 6.32
CA CYS A 52 11.95 1.07 6.24
C CYS A 52 12.61 0.72 4.89
N PHE A 53 12.27 1.44 3.82
CA PHE A 53 12.78 1.16 2.47
C PHE A 53 13.47 2.37 1.80
N ALA A 54 13.64 3.50 2.50
CA ALA A 54 14.28 4.69 1.94
C ALA A 54 15.68 4.41 1.39
N GLY A 55 16.43 3.50 2.03
CA GLY A 55 17.77 3.08 1.59
C GLY A 55 17.80 2.33 0.25
N ARG A 56 16.65 1.91 -0.29
CA ARG A 56 16.52 1.26 -1.60
C ARG A 56 16.46 2.24 -2.77
N PHE A 57 16.35 3.54 -2.46
CA PHE A 57 16.37 4.59 -3.46
C PHE A 57 17.77 5.17 -3.59
N ARG A 58 18.25 5.39 -4.83
CA ARG A 58 19.54 6.06 -5.04
C ARG A 58 19.54 7.54 -4.65
N ARG A 59 18.35 8.13 -4.51
CA ARG A 59 18.12 9.55 -4.30
C ARG A 59 16.92 9.73 -3.37
N VAL A 60 16.92 10.81 -2.58
CA VAL A 60 15.85 11.08 -1.62
C VAL A 60 14.57 11.58 -2.30
N GLU A 61 14.67 12.26 -3.44
CA GLU A 61 13.52 12.89 -4.10
C GLU A 61 12.49 11.85 -4.60
N PRO A 62 12.87 10.73 -5.24
CA PRO A 62 11.93 9.66 -5.55
C PRO A 62 11.26 9.05 -4.31
N CYS A 63 11.96 8.88 -3.20
CA CYS A 63 11.37 8.34 -1.98
C CYS A 63 10.32 9.32 -1.38
N ARG A 64 10.58 10.63 -1.45
CA ARG A 64 9.59 11.65 -1.05
C ARG A 64 8.35 11.63 -1.95
N ALA A 65 8.55 11.53 -3.26
CA ALA A 65 7.46 11.44 -4.22
C ALA A 65 6.61 10.17 -4.01
N VAL A 66 7.20 9.04 -3.55
CA VAL A 66 6.42 7.87 -3.12
C VAL A 66 5.51 8.18 -1.93
N GLY A 67 5.99 8.95 -0.95
CA GLY A 67 5.17 9.40 0.19
C GLY A 67 3.99 10.26 -0.24
N GLU A 68 4.23 11.21 -1.15
CA GLU A 68 3.19 12.07 -1.73
C GLU A 68 2.20 11.26 -2.56
N PHE A 69 2.68 10.28 -3.33
CA PHE A 69 1.85 9.36 -4.11
C PHE A 69 0.91 8.54 -3.21
N VAL A 70 1.45 7.91 -2.16
CA VAL A 70 0.66 7.13 -1.19
C VAL A 70 -0.36 8.00 -0.47
N THR A 71 0.03 9.21 -0.07
CA THR A 71 -0.88 10.18 0.55
C THR A 71 -2.04 10.53 -0.38
N GLY A 72 -1.75 10.82 -1.66
CA GLY A 72 -2.80 11.08 -2.65
C GLY A 72 -3.67 9.85 -2.93
N LEU A 73 -3.12 8.63 -2.96
CA LEU A 73 -3.90 7.40 -3.11
C LEU A 73 -4.88 7.15 -1.97
N LEU A 74 -4.57 7.64 -0.77
CA LEU A 74 -5.42 7.51 0.42
C LEU A 74 -6.33 8.72 0.64
N SER A 75 -6.21 9.75 -0.19
CA SER A 75 -7.09 10.92 -0.14
C SER A 75 -8.48 10.63 -0.74
N ASP A 76 -9.38 11.59 -0.52
CA ASP A 76 -10.75 11.60 -1.05
C ASP A 76 -10.83 12.00 -2.55
N LEU A 77 -9.70 12.00 -3.27
CA LEU A 77 -9.70 12.20 -4.72
C LEU A 77 -10.56 11.14 -5.42
N GLU A 78 -11.58 11.60 -6.13
CA GLU A 78 -12.46 10.75 -6.94
C GLU A 78 -11.68 10.03 -8.06
N VAL A 79 -10.75 10.75 -8.70
CA VAL A 79 -9.92 10.24 -9.80
C VAL A 79 -8.44 10.24 -9.39
N LYS A 80 -7.87 9.05 -9.20
CA LYS A 80 -6.50 8.84 -8.72
C LYS A 80 -5.50 8.63 -9.86
N THR A 81 -5.48 9.54 -10.82
CA THR A 81 -4.45 9.55 -11.88
C THR A 81 -3.15 10.19 -11.37
N GLN A 82 -2.00 9.82 -11.94
CA GLN A 82 -0.72 10.42 -11.54
C GLN A 82 -0.68 11.95 -11.70
N LEU A 83 -1.43 12.51 -12.66
CA LEU A 83 -1.61 13.95 -12.81
C LEU A 83 -2.39 14.53 -11.62
N ALA A 84 -3.57 14.00 -11.32
CA ALA A 84 -4.38 14.46 -10.19
C ALA A 84 -3.64 14.34 -8.84
N LEU A 85 -2.86 13.26 -8.67
CA LEU A 85 -2.02 13.06 -7.49
C LEU A 85 -0.87 14.09 -7.41
N ALA A 86 -0.27 14.45 -8.54
CA ALA A 86 0.77 15.48 -8.59
C ALA A 86 0.20 16.87 -8.27
N GLU A 87 -0.98 17.20 -8.80
CA GLU A 87 -1.69 18.45 -8.52
C GLU A 87 -2.05 18.56 -7.04
N GLN A 88 -2.60 17.49 -6.45
CA GLN A 88 -2.90 17.42 -5.01
C GLN A 88 -1.64 17.60 -4.15
N ALA A 89 -0.50 17.05 -4.57
CA ALA A 89 0.78 17.23 -3.88
C ALA A 89 1.41 18.62 -4.08
N GLY A 90 0.77 19.52 -4.84
CA GLY A 90 1.24 20.88 -5.06
C GLY A 90 2.38 21.00 -6.06
N HIS A 91 2.63 19.98 -6.89
CA HIS A 91 3.67 20.05 -7.91
C HIS A 91 3.29 21.01 -9.03
N ALA A 92 4.16 21.97 -9.32
CA ALA A 92 3.98 22.90 -10.43
C ALA A 92 3.98 22.21 -11.82
N ARG A 93 4.48 20.97 -11.90
CA ARG A 93 4.46 20.14 -13.11
C ARG A 93 4.18 18.68 -12.77
N PRO A 94 3.38 17.97 -13.59
CA PRO A 94 3.06 16.56 -13.35
C PRO A 94 4.26 15.61 -13.44
N ASP A 95 5.34 16.05 -14.10
CA ASP A 95 6.56 15.26 -14.31
C ASP A 95 7.18 14.73 -13.01
N ALA A 96 7.02 15.45 -11.90
CA ALA A 96 7.59 15.05 -10.62
C ALA A 96 7.10 13.66 -10.18
N MET A 97 5.80 13.41 -10.27
CA MET A 97 5.17 12.14 -9.92
C MET A 97 5.31 11.09 -11.03
N GLN A 98 5.30 11.50 -12.30
CA GLN A 98 5.51 10.58 -13.43
C GLN A 98 6.93 10.01 -13.50
N ARG A 99 7.91 10.76 -12.98
CA ARG A 99 9.30 10.29 -12.89
C ARG A 99 9.46 9.03 -12.03
N LEU A 100 8.56 8.78 -11.08
CA LEU A 100 8.53 7.52 -10.33
C LEU A 100 8.43 6.30 -11.24
N SER A 101 7.59 6.39 -12.29
CA SER A 101 7.29 5.26 -13.16
C SER A 101 8.33 5.01 -14.25
N TYR A 102 8.97 6.07 -14.76
CA TYR A 102 9.81 5.96 -15.97
C TYR A 102 11.29 6.33 -15.77
N ARG A 103 11.68 6.95 -14.64
CA ARG A 103 13.06 7.44 -14.44
C ARG A 103 13.65 7.18 -13.07
N ALA A 104 12.83 6.95 -12.04
CA ALA A 104 13.33 6.67 -10.71
C ALA A 104 14.11 5.34 -10.71
N VAL A 105 15.26 5.34 -10.07
CA VAL A 105 16.01 4.10 -9.84
C VAL A 105 15.93 3.73 -8.37
N TRP A 106 15.26 2.62 -8.14
CA TRP A 106 14.97 2.02 -6.86
C TRP A 106 14.92 0.51 -7.02
N ASP A 107 15.33 -0.21 -5.99
CA ASP A 107 15.26 -1.67 -5.97
C ASP A 107 13.84 -2.09 -5.57
N ALA A 108 12.98 -2.31 -6.57
CA ALA A 108 11.58 -2.63 -6.36
C ALA A 108 11.37 -3.97 -5.62
N ASP A 109 12.25 -4.95 -5.85
CA ASP A 109 12.21 -6.23 -5.15
C ASP A 109 12.56 -6.04 -3.67
N ALA A 110 13.62 -5.28 -3.39
CA ALA A 110 14.01 -4.99 -2.01
C ALA A 110 12.97 -4.14 -1.27
N VAL A 111 12.35 -3.15 -1.92
CA VAL A 111 11.26 -2.38 -1.28
C VAL A 111 10.06 -3.28 -0.96
N ARG A 112 9.69 -4.17 -1.87
CA ARG A 112 8.61 -5.14 -1.64
C ARG A 112 8.94 -6.05 -0.46
N ASP A 113 10.18 -6.51 -0.35
CA ASP A 113 10.59 -7.41 0.72
C ASP A 113 10.68 -6.68 2.08
N ASP A 114 11.19 -5.45 2.11
CA ASP A 114 11.19 -4.58 3.31
C ASP A 114 9.75 -4.28 3.77
N LEU A 115 8.83 -4.03 2.84
CA LEU A 115 7.41 -3.80 3.15
C LEU A 115 6.72 -5.06 3.69
N ARG A 116 7.00 -6.23 3.10
CA ARG A 116 6.49 -7.51 3.59
C ARG A 116 6.97 -7.80 5.01
N GLN A 117 8.25 -7.55 5.27
CA GLN A 117 8.81 -7.72 6.61
C GLN A 117 8.13 -6.77 7.60
N LEU A 118 7.94 -5.49 7.26
CA LEU A 118 7.24 -4.53 8.11
C LEU A 118 5.82 -4.99 8.45
N ILE A 119 5.08 -5.53 7.47
CA ILE A 119 3.71 -6.03 7.68
C ILE A 119 3.74 -7.28 8.57
N ALA A 120 4.65 -8.22 8.32
CA ALA A 120 4.80 -9.43 9.11
C ALA A 120 5.19 -9.11 10.56
N ASP A 121 6.08 -8.15 10.79
CA ASP A 121 6.51 -7.76 12.13
C ASP A 121 5.38 -7.10 12.93
N ARG A 122 4.50 -6.33 12.27
CA ARG A 122 3.41 -5.62 12.94
C ARG A 122 2.15 -6.44 13.12
N PHE A 123 1.85 -7.34 12.18
CA PHE A 123 0.57 -8.05 12.12
C PHE A 123 0.70 -9.58 12.12
N GLY A 124 1.93 -10.10 12.05
CA GLY A 124 2.20 -11.52 12.04
C GLY A 124 1.80 -12.18 13.36
N VAL A 125 1.02 -13.24 13.26
CA VAL A 125 0.72 -14.16 14.36
C VAL A 125 1.07 -15.57 13.91
N PRO A 126 1.32 -16.52 14.84
CA PRO A 126 1.44 -17.93 14.47
C PRO A 126 0.24 -18.35 13.61
N ASP A 127 0.53 -18.93 12.44
CA ASP A 127 -0.43 -19.36 11.40
C ASP A 127 -1.05 -18.26 10.51
N ALA A 128 -0.57 -17.01 10.55
CA ALA A 128 -0.99 -15.98 9.60
C ALA A 128 -0.45 -16.25 8.18
N VAL A 129 -1.26 -15.94 7.16
CA VAL A 129 -0.87 -15.98 5.75
C VAL A 129 -0.98 -14.58 5.16
N LEU A 130 0.12 -14.07 4.62
CA LEU A 130 0.10 -12.83 3.84
C LEU A 130 -0.41 -13.14 2.43
N ALA A 131 -1.64 -12.75 2.14
CA ALA A 131 -2.20 -12.79 0.80
C ALA A 131 -1.99 -11.43 0.12
N VAL A 132 -1.36 -11.44 -1.05
CA VAL A 132 -1.29 -10.27 -1.93
C VAL A 132 -2.27 -10.55 -3.06
N ASP A 133 -3.22 -9.64 -3.25
CA ASP A 133 -4.15 -9.71 -4.37
C ASP A 133 -3.70 -8.74 -5.47
N GLU A 134 -3.61 -9.24 -6.70
CA GLU A 134 -3.24 -8.47 -7.88
C GLU A 134 -4.46 -7.81 -8.54
N THR A 135 -5.55 -7.57 -7.78
CA THR A 135 -6.74 -6.88 -8.30
C THR A 135 -6.38 -5.45 -8.70
N GLY A 136 -5.94 -5.33 -9.94
CA GLY A 136 -5.71 -4.10 -10.68
C GLY A 136 -6.47 -4.18 -11.99
N ASP A 137 -6.88 -3.02 -12.49
CA ASP A 137 -7.49 -2.95 -13.81
C ASP A 137 -6.50 -3.47 -14.86
N LEU A 138 -6.94 -4.41 -15.69
CA LEU A 138 -6.11 -4.93 -16.77
C LEU A 138 -5.74 -3.78 -17.72
N LYS A 139 -4.50 -3.31 -17.63
CA LYS A 139 -4.01 -2.24 -18.48
C LYS A 139 -3.70 -2.79 -19.86
N LYS A 140 -4.62 -2.60 -20.81
CA LYS A 140 -4.36 -2.81 -22.24
C LYS A 140 -3.49 -1.65 -22.72
N GLY A 141 -2.20 -1.93 -22.99
CA GLY A 141 -1.38 -1.04 -23.82
C GLY A 141 -1.84 -1.12 -25.27
N VAL A 142 -1.58 -0.06 -26.04
CA VAL A 142 -1.57 -0.15 -27.52
C VAL A 142 -0.29 -0.85 -27.94
#